data_AF-A0A931XUX2-F1
#
_entry.id   AF-A0A931XUX2-F1
#
_cell.length_a   1.000
_cell.length_b   1.000
_cell.length_c   1.000
_cell.angle_alpha   90.00
_cell.angle_beta   90.00
_cell.angle_gamma   90.00
#
_symmetry.space_group_name_H-M   'P 1'
#
loop_
_entity.id
_entity.type
_entity.pdbx_description
1 polymer ?
#
loop_
_entity_poly.entity_id
_entity_poly.type
_entity_poly.pdbx_seq_one_letter_code
_entity_poly.pdbx_strand_id
1 'polypeptide(L)'
;MLAEMRGAKATQATGGQIAVLTIESMGCEGCAAVVETALRAERGVREVQVAPRHHEARVVFNPGAVQLADLVRVVEARGLRPVRVSTPPTEPAVRVGPDRPAAPWVRSPAYDGGLIIGSASITLLIIALYASLGPETNLRKLGVNQALNLMVPLLLGGPHIFFSATRTLLDREFRRQYPALIRLIPHAIALMSIALALSDPNLLMNIVFFSALLHGLTQLGHLVVRYRLNAGEHGRTGTVIDVLTITLGPLFIVSYSLHHRVFTLSGETITRSLTPLWLVYLIGMAAAGAALAFVVRGLRAYAAGQLNPAKTLLVVVTLPTWWVLMAVDNLDVTFQSYNAWHSLQYMALTWAVNASRLERGQLRSPLVARLAQPGHLHVLYGSALLFALTIGLLVLALSGFASDLTRAPWYFIIAISILLIHHAFDYFLFLRRRHFAL
;
A
#
# COMPACT_ATOMS: atom_id res chain seq x y z
N MET A 1 2.38 61.81 40.90
CA MET A 1 1.09 61.26 40.42
C MET A 1 1.40 59.97 39.68
N LEU A 2 1.18 58.84 40.36
CA LEU A 2 1.29 57.47 39.85
C LEU A 2 0.03 57.13 39.03
N ALA A 3 0.11 56.05 38.23
CA ALA A 3 -0.87 55.48 37.27
C ALA A 3 -0.75 56.08 35.85
N GLU A 4 -0.67 55.30 34.76
CA GLU A 4 -1.37 54.05 34.42
C GLU A 4 -0.42 53.02 33.75
N MET A 5 -0.25 51.81 34.32
CA MET A 5 -0.96 50.55 33.98
C MET A 5 -0.72 50.06 32.53
N ARG A 6 0.33 49.25 32.29
CA ARG A 6 0.38 47.77 32.41
C ARG A 6 -0.61 47.01 31.50
N GLY A 7 -0.03 46.23 30.59
CA GLY A 7 -0.45 44.84 30.37
C GLY A 7 -1.13 44.54 29.04
N ALA A 8 -0.34 44.46 27.97
CA ALA A 8 -0.73 43.71 26.78
C ALA A 8 -1.11 42.27 27.18
N LYS A 9 -2.34 41.85 26.87
CA LYS A 9 -2.80 40.47 27.05
C LYS A 9 -1.91 39.53 26.24
N ALA A 10 -1.13 38.71 26.94
CA ALA A 10 -0.48 37.54 26.37
C ALA A 10 -1.55 36.55 25.91
N THR A 11 -1.56 36.26 24.62
CA THR A 11 -2.35 35.20 24.00
C THR A 11 -1.88 33.85 24.56
N GLN A 12 -2.59 33.29 25.53
CA GLN A 12 -2.29 31.97 26.09
C GLN A 12 -2.51 30.89 25.02
N ALA A 13 -1.46 30.09 24.80
CA ALA A 13 -1.47 28.91 23.97
C ALA A 13 -2.53 27.90 24.46
N THR A 14 -3.45 27.52 23.59
CA THR A 14 -4.42 26.43 23.81
C THR A 14 -3.73 25.07 23.77
N GLY A 15 -3.01 24.72 24.83
CA GLY A 15 -2.38 23.40 25.01
C GLY A 15 -3.36 22.39 25.62
N GLY A 16 -3.97 21.54 24.79
CA GLY A 16 -4.66 20.35 25.30
C GLY A 16 -3.63 19.30 25.76
N GLN A 17 -3.78 18.76 26.97
CA GLN A 17 -3.00 17.63 27.47
C GLN A 17 -3.76 16.32 27.26
N ILE A 18 -3.02 15.22 27.21
CA ILE A 18 -3.57 13.87 27.00
C ILE A 18 -3.22 13.02 28.22
N ALA A 19 -4.22 12.34 28.77
CA ALA A 19 -4.06 11.36 29.83
C ALA A 19 -4.61 10.02 29.39
N VAL A 20 -3.96 8.95 29.83
CA VAL A 20 -4.50 7.60 29.75
C VAL A 20 -4.86 7.14 31.16
N LEU A 21 -6.14 6.87 31.37
CA LEU A 21 -6.71 6.37 32.61
C LEU A 21 -6.87 4.85 32.46
N THR A 22 -6.11 4.07 33.23
CA THR A 22 -6.33 2.63 33.32
C THR A 22 -7.39 2.36 34.38
N ILE A 23 -8.53 1.79 33.99
CA ILE A 23 -9.73 1.57 34.81
C ILE A 23 -9.98 0.06 34.88
N GLU A 24 -9.45 -0.60 35.91
CA GLU A 24 -9.46 -2.07 36.04
C GLU A 24 -10.88 -2.68 35.93
N SER A 25 -11.89 -1.93 36.38
CA SER A 25 -13.29 -2.35 36.37
C SER A 25 -14.03 -2.13 35.04
N MET A 26 -13.39 -1.55 34.01
CA MET A 26 -14.00 -1.27 32.70
C MET A 26 -13.86 -2.46 31.73
N GLY A 27 -14.48 -3.60 32.08
CA GLY A 27 -14.46 -4.83 31.25
C GLY A 27 -15.72 -5.08 30.40
N CYS A 28 -16.78 -4.28 30.58
CA CYS A 28 -18.09 -4.46 29.93
C CYS A 28 -18.47 -3.24 29.06
N GLU A 29 -19.25 -3.44 27.99
CA GLU A 29 -19.68 -2.32 27.11
C GLU A 29 -20.49 -1.25 27.86
N GLY A 30 -21.34 -1.66 28.81
CA GLY A 30 -22.08 -0.73 29.67
C GLY A 30 -21.17 0.09 30.60
N CYS A 31 -20.09 -0.51 31.09
CA CYS A 31 -19.09 0.12 31.94
C CYS A 31 -18.35 1.23 31.18
N ALA A 32 -18.00 0.96 29.91
CA ALA A 32 -17.32 1.91 29.04
C ALA A 32 -18.21 3.12 28.69
N ALA A 33 -19.50 2.90 28.43
CA ALA A 33 -20.45 3.97 28.15
C ALA A 33 -20.65 4.92 29.36
N VAL A 34 -20.67 4.37 30.57
CA VAL A 34 -20.75 5.16 31.82
C VAL A 34 -19.50 6.03 32.01
N VAL A 35 -18.31 5.47 31.79
CA VAL A 35 -17.03 6.21 31.86
C VAL A 35 -16.98 7.32 30.82
N GLU A 36 -17.30 7.02 29.56
CA GLU A 36 -17.25 7.98 28.47
C GLU A 36 -18.20 9.15 28.71
N THR A 37 -19.42 8.86 29.15
CA THR A 37 -20.41 9.90 29.47
C THR A 37 -19.98 10.77 30.65
N ALA A 38 -19.45 10.17 31.72
CA ALA A 38 -19.01 10.90 32.90
C ALA A 38 -17.83 11.83 32.58
N LEU A 39 -16.83 11.34 31.85
CA LEU A 39 -15.65 12.14 31.48
C LEU A 39 -15.98 13.24 30.47
N ARG A 40 -16.89 12.99 29.51
CA ARG A 40 -17.32 14.02 28.54
C ARG A 40 -18.13 15.14 29.17
N ALA A 41 -18.81 14.86 30.28
CA ALA A 41 -19.59 15.87 31.00
C ALA A 41 -18.68 16.87 31.74
N GLU A 42 -17.38 16.57 31.92
CA GLU A 42 -16.52 17.45 32.69
C GLU A 42 -16.05 18.70 31.96
N ARG A 43 -16.14 19.83 32.67
CA ARG A 43 -15.71 21.12 32.14
C ARG A 43 -14.20 21.13 31.96
N GLY A 44 -13.75 21.28 30.72
CA GLY A 44 -12.34 21.25 30.36
C GLY A 44 -11.92 19.97 29.65
N VAL A 45 -12.77 18.94 29.60
CA VAL A 45 -12.57 17.77 28.73
C VAL A 45 -13.06 18.09 27.33
N ARG A 46 -12.23 17.80 26.32
CA ARG A 46 -12.52 18.03 24.89
C ARG A 46 -12.87 16.75 24.15
N GLU A 47 -12.19 15.66 24.48
CA GLU A 47 -12.36 14.37 23.81
C GLU A 47 -12.14 13.23 24.80
N VAL A 48 -12.94 12.17 24.66
CA VAL A 48 -12.81 10.93 25.42
C VAL A 48 -12.93 9.76 24.45
N GLN A 49 -11.98 8.84 24.48
CA GLN A 49 -12.04 7.56 23.78
C GLN A 49 -11.83 6.43 24.78
N VAL A 50 -12.77 5.48 24.84
CA VAL A 50 -12.70 4.32 25.75
C VAL A 50 -12.36 3.04 24.97
N ALA A 51 -11.50 2.22 25.56
CA ALA A 51 -11.10 0.91 25.05
C ALA A 51 -11.41 -0.17 26.10
N PRO A 52 -12.66 -0.67 26.18
CA PRO A 52 -13.08 -1.62 27.22
C PRO A 52 -12.21 -2.89 27.27
N ARG A 53 -11.80 -3.41 26.11
CA ARG A 53 -10.93 -4.61 26.03
C ARG A 53 -9.51 -4.39 26.58
N HIS A 54 -9.11 -3.13 26.75
CA HIS A 54 -7.80 -2.75 27.27
C HIS A 54 -7.88 -2.09 28.65
N HIS A 55 -9.08 -1.95 29.23
CA HIS A 55 -9.29 -1.25 30.49
C HIS A 55 -8.75 0.19 30.46
N GLU A 56 -8.77 0.86 29.30
CA GLU A 56 -8.14 2.18 29.09
C GLU A 56 -9.13 3.24 28.61
N ALA A 57 -9.07 4.44 29.19
CA ALA A 57 -9.75 5.63 28.69
C ALA A 57 -8.73 6.72 28.37
N ARG A 58 -8.69 7.17 27.12
CA ARG A 58 -7.85 8.27 26.65
C ARG A 58 -8.65 9.57 26.69
N VAL A 59 -8.16 10.54 27.43
CA VAL A 59 -8.83 11.83 27.66
C VAL A 59 -7.96 12.97 27.16
N VAL A 60 -8.53 13.85 26.34
CA VAL A 60 -7.93 15.12 25.94
C VAL A 60 -8.57 16.22 26.77
N PHE A 61 -7.80 16.94 27.56
CA PHE A 61 -8.30 17.93 28.51
C PHE A 61 -7.45 19.20 28.54
N ASN A 62 -8.05 20.31 28.98
CA ASN A 62 -7.33 21.56 29.21
C ASN A 62 -6.82 21.58 30.67
N PRO A 63 -5.49 21.52 30.91
CA PRO A 63 -4.94 21.55 32.25
C PRO A 63 -5.17 22.88 32.98
N GLY A 64 -5.56 23.94 32.26
CA GLY A 64 -6.01 25.20 32.86
C GLY A 64 -7.46 25.18 33.37
N ALA A 65 -8.24 24.14 33.03
CA ALA A 65 -9.65 24.01 33.40
C ALA A 65 -9.95 22.78 34.26
N VAL A 66 -9.22 21.68 34.09
CA VAL A 66 -9.41 20.42 34.82
C VAL A 66 -8.06 19.73 35.06
N GLN A 67 -7.87 19.16 36.25
CA GLN A 67 -6.67 18.43 36.64
C GLN A 67 -6.86 16.91 36.48
N LEU A 68 -5.76 16.17 36.38
CA LEU A 68 -5.77 14.70 36.34
C LEU A 68 -6.52 14.07 37.52
N ALA A 69 -6.36 14.65 38.72
CA ALA A 69 -7.07 14.20 39.92
C ALA A 69 -8.60 14.35 39.81
N ASP A 70 -9.08 15.34 39.05
CA ASP A 70 -10.52 15.54 38.83
C ASP A 70 -11.08 14.43 37.94
N LEU A 71 -10.35 14.07 36.87
CA LEU A 71 -10.73 12.99 35.97
C LEU A 71 -10.77 11.63 36.69
N VAL A 72 -9.82 11.38 37.61
CA VAL A 72 -9.84 10.19 38.47
C VAL A 72 -11.09 10.19 39.35
N ARG A 73 -11.38 11.30 40.04
CA ARG A 73 -12.56 11.43 40.91
C ARG A 73 -13.87 11.19 40.16
N VAL A 74 -13.97 11.66 38.93
CA VAL A 74 -15.16 11.48 38.08
C VAL A 74 -15.43 10.01 37.78
N VAL A 75 -14.37 9.24 37.53
CA VAL A 75 -14.46 7.80 37.27
C VAL A 75 -14.77 7.04 38.57
N GLU A 76 -14.10 7.38 39.66
CA GLU A 76 -14.31 6.75 40.98
C GLU A 76 -15.72 7.00 41.53
N ALA A 77 -16.28 8.19 41.31
CA ALA A 77 -17.66 8.53 41.69
C ALA A 77 -18.72 7.67 40.98
N ARG A 78 -18.36 6.95 39.90
CA ARG A 78 -19.24 5.99 39.21
C ARG A 78 -19.08 4.56 39.72
N GLY A 79 -18.39 4.37 40.85
CA GLY A 79 -18.19 3.06 41.48
C GLY A 79 -17.08 2.22 40.84
N LEU A 80 -16.24 2.82 39.99
CA LEU A 80 -15.16 2.15 39.29
C LEU A 80 -13.85 2.27 40.08
N ARG A 81 -13.15 1.15 40.25
CA ARG A 81 -11.89 1.03 41.00
C ARG A 81 -10.66 0.98 40.08
N PRO A 82 -9.46 1.03 40.68
CA PRO A 82 -8.61 2.22 40.81
C PRO A 82 -8.15 2.74 39.45
N VAL A 83 -7.99 4.07 39.35
CA VAL A 83 -7.55 4.73 38.13
C VAL A 83 -6.04 4.96 38.19
N ARG A 84 -5.27 4.21 37.38
CA ARG A 84 -3.85 4.56 37.15
C ARG A 84 -3.78 5.59 36.05
N VAL A 85 -3.29 6.77 36.39
CA VAL A 85 -2.99 7.81 35.42
C VAL A 85 -1.59 7.60 34.90
N SER A 86 -1.47 7.27 33.63
CA SER A 86 -0.21 7.46 32.92
C SER A 86 -0.35 8.69 32.03
N THR A 87 0.64 9.57 32.08
CA THR A 87 0.95 10.34 30.89
C THR A 87 1.34 9.32 29.83
N PRO A 88 0.77 9.36 28.61
CA PRO A 88 1.30 8.54 27.53
C PRO A 88 2.81 8.79 27.50
N PRO A 89 3.67 7.74 27.34
CA PRO A 89 5.11 7.96 27.19
C PRO A 89 5.22 9.06 26.16
N THR A 90 5.80 10.21 26.55
CA THR A 90 5.80 11.43 25.76
C THR A 90 5.99 11.00 24.33
N GLU A 91 4.92 10.98 23.52
CA GLU A 91 5.10 10.84 22.09
C GLU A 91 6.05 11.99 21.83
N PRO A 92 7.32 11.72 21.44
CA PRO A 92 8.31 12.77 21.32
C PRO A 92 7.61 13.81 20.48
N ALA A 93 7.32 14.97 21.10
CA ALA A 93 6.30 15.91 20.65
C ALA A 93 6.40 15.89 19.14
N VAL A 94 5.36 15.36 18.46
CA VAL A 94 5.42 15.16 17.00
C VAL A 94 6.03 16.44 16.51
N ARG A 95 7.31 16.37 16.11
CA ARG A 95 7.92 17.50 15.46
C ARG A 95 7.14 17.46 14.17
N VAL A 96 6.04 18.20 14.15
CA VAL A 96 5.46 18.69 12.93
C VAL A 96 6.65 19.45 12.36
N GLY A 97 7.45 18.71 11.57
CA GLY A 97 8.44 19.34 10.71
C GLY A 97 7.67 20.45 10.00
N PRO A 98 8.29 21.62 9.82
CA PRO A 98 7.60 22.85 9.42
C PRO A 98 6.52 22.51 8.42
N ASP A 99 5.25 22.82 8.73
CA ASP A 99 4.06 22.47 7.95
C ASP A 99 4.44 22.52 6.47
N ARG A 100 4.70 21.35 5.89
CA ARG A 100 5.13 21.30 4.50
C ARG A 100 3.89 21.77 3.76
N PRO A 101 3.95 22.90 3.01
CA PRO A 101 2.77 23.44 2.36
C PRO A 101 2.11 22.32 1.58
N ALA A 102 0.78 22.18 1.73
CA ALA A 102 0.02 21.09 1.12
C ALA A 102 0.40 20.99 -0.36
N ALA A 103 1.17 19.95 -0.67
CA ALA A 103 1.74 19.75 -1.99
C ALA A 103 1.16 18.44 -2.53
N PRO A 104 0.67 18.40 -3.77
CA PRO A 104 -0.03 17.24 -4.31
C PRO A 104 0.85 15.99 -4.42
N TRP A 105 2.17 16.11 -4.26
CA TRP A 105 3.19 15.07 -4.46
C TRP A 105 3.48 14.29 -3.17
N VAL A 106 3.92 13.02 -3.26
CA VAL A 106 4.30 12.24 -2.07
C VAL A 106 5.56 12.82 -1.43
N ARG A 107 6.55 13.21 -2.23
CA ARG A 107 7.81 13.76 -1.75
C ARG A 107 8.19 15.06 -2.45
N SER A 108 8.16 15.09 -3.78
CA SER A 108 8.45 16.28 -4.58
C SER A 108 8.04 16.06 -6.05
N PRO A 109 7.78 17.12 -6.83
CA PRO A 109 7.44 16.99 -8.25
C PRO A 109 8.48 16.18 -9.05
N ALA A 110 9.77 16.40 -8.78
CA ALA A 110 10.85 15.67 -9.45
C ALA A 110 10.90 14.18 -9.06
N TYR A 111 10.71 13.87 -7.77
CA TYR A 111 10.71 12.49 -7.28
C TYR A 111 9.52 11.70 -7.84
N ASP A 112 8.33 12.24 -7.66
CA ASP A 112 7.08 11.60 -8.05
C ASP A 112 6.90 11.58 -9.58
N GLY A 113 7.22 12.67 -10.27
CA GLY A 113 7.20 12.74 -11.73
C GLY A 113 8.22 11.79 -12.36
N GLY A 114 9.44 11.72 -11.81
CA GLY A 114 10.46 10.75 -12.21
C GLY A 114 10.02 9.31 -11.96
N LEU A 115 9.30 9.05 -10.87
CA LEU A 115 8.73 7.73 -10.60
C LEU A 115 7.63 7.37 -11.62
N ILE A 116 6.65 8.25 -11.85
CA ILE A 116 5.53 7.98 -12.75
C ILE A 116 6.03 7.79 -14.18
N ILE A 117 6.79 8.76 -14.70
CA ILE A 117 7.26 8.76 -16.09
C ILE A 117 8.39 7.76 -16.26
N GLY A 118 9.39 7.75 -15.38
CA GLY A 118 10.55 6.87 -15.50
C GLY A 118 10.20 5.39 -15.40
N SER A 119 9.28 5.01 -14.50
CA SER A 119 8.83 3.62 -14.41
C SER A 119 8.01 3.18 -15.64
N ALA A 120 7.22 4.08 -16.23
CA ALA A 120 6.53 3.83 -17.50
C ALA A 120 7.53 3.74 -18.68
N SER A 121 8.56 4.58 -18.71
CA SER A 121 9.62 4.52 -19.73
C SER A 121 10.39 3.20 -19.69
N ILE A 122 10.53 2.56 -18.53
CA ILE A 122 11.13 1.21 -18.43
C ILE A 122 10.27 0.16 -19.15
N THR A 123 8.94 0.28 -19.09
CA THR A 123 8.03 -0.56 -19.89
C THR A 123 8.30 -0.37 -21.38
N LEU A 124 8.38 0.89 -21.82
CA LEU A 124 8.67 1.22 -23.22
C LEU A 124 10.04 0.69 -23.65
N LEU A 125 11.05 0.77 -22.78
CA LEU A 125 12.39 0.27 -23.04
C LEU A 125 12.42 -1.26 -23.20
N ILE A 126 11.77 -2.01 -22.32
CA ILE A 126 11.70 -3.48 -22.40
C ILE A 126 11.00 -3.88 -23.72
N ILE A 127 9.90 -3.23 -24.06
CA ILE A 127 9.15 -3.48 -25.30
C ILE A 127 9.98 -3.10 -26.53
N ALA A 128 10.67 -1.96 -26.51
CA ALA A 128 11.52 -1.52 -27.61
C ALA A 128 12.71 -2.46 -27.82
N LEU A 129 13.34 -2.93 -26.73
CA LEU A 129 14.40 -3.94 -26.80
C LEU A 129 13.88 -5.26 -27.36
N TYR A 130 12.70 -5.71 -26.92
CA TYR A 130 12.06 -6.90 -27.50
C TYR A 130 11.78 -6.74 -28.99
N ALA A 131 11.29 -5.58 -29.42
CA ALA A 131 10.98 -5.29 -30.82
C ALA A 131 12.25 -5.16 -31.69
N SER A 132 13.33 -4.57 -31.18
CA SER A 132 14.57 -4.33 -31.93
C SER A 132 15.34 -5.61 -32.27
N LEU A 133 15.10 -6.70 -31.54
CA LEU A 133 15.73 -8.00 -31.77
C LEU A 133 15.22 -8.71 -33.03
N GLY A 134 14.16 -8.19 -33.66
CA GLY A 134 13.66 -8.65 -34.95
C GLY A 134 13.04 -10.06 -34.92
N PRO A 135 12.52 -10.54 -36.07
CA PRO A 135 11.95 -11.88 -36.20
C PRO A 135 13.00 -13.00 -36.36
N GLU A 136 14.29 -12.67 -36.48
CA GLU A 136 15.33 -13.63 -36.83
C GLU A 136 15.68 -14.55 -35.64
N THR A 137 15.07 -15.74 -35.69
CA THR A 137 15.19 -16.93 -34.83
C THR A 137 14.44 -16.88 -33.49
N ASN A 138 13.52 -17.84 -33.33
CA ASN A 138 12.84 -18.13 -32.06
C ASN A 138 13.82 -18.30 -30.88
N LEU A 139 15.07 -18.73 -31.16
CA LEU A 139 16.13 -18.89 -30.16
C LEU A 139 16.57 -17.57 -29.52
N ARG A 140 16.69 -16.48 -30.28
CA ARG A 140 17.05 -15.16 -29.71
C ARG A 140 15.92 -14.60 -28.85
N LYS A 141 14.68 -14.72 -29.31
CA LYS A 141 13.49 -14.32 -28.53
C LYS A 141 13.32 -15.17 -27.28
N LEU A 142 13.61 -16.47 -27.36
CA LEU A 142 13.61 -17.37 -26.20
C LEU A 142 14.66 -16.96 -25.18
N GLY A 143 15.87 -16.63 -25.62
CA GLY A 143 16.94 -16.12 -24.75
C GLY A 143 16.57 -14.80 -24.06
N VAL A 144 15.86 -13.90 -24.75
CA VAL A 144 15.38 -12.63 -24.18
C VAL A 144 14.24 -12.84 -23.20
N ASN A 145 13.30 -13.73 -23.50
CA ASN A 145 12.24 -14.10 -22.57
C ASN A 145 12.83 -14.73 -21.29
N GLN A 146 13.81 -15.63 -21.43
CA GLN A 146 14.53 -16.21 -20.29
C GLN A 146 15.29 -15.16 -19.50
N ALA A 147 15.98 -14.23 -20.17
CA ALA A 147 16.68 -13.13 -19.51
C ALA A 147 15.72 -12.23 -18.74
N LEU A 148 14.58 -11.84 -19.33
CA LEU A 148 13.57 -11.03 -18.64
C LEU A 148 12.93 -11.79 -17.47
N ASN A 149 12.57 -13.06 -17.67
CA ASN A 149 12.00 -13.93 -16.65
C ASN A 149 12.97 -14.23 -15.49
N LEU A 150 14.27 -14.00 -15.67
CA LEU A 150 15.26 -14.08 -14.60
C LEU A 150 15.56 -12.71 -13.99
N MET A 151 15.87 -11.72 -14.82
CA MET A 151 16.33 -10.40 -14.40
C MET A 151 15.24 -9.57 -13.74
N VAL A 152 14.01 -9.56 -14.26
CA VAL A 152 12.94 -8.75 -13.66
C VAL A 152 12.57 -9.31 -12.27
N PRO A 153 12.34 -10.61 -12.07
CA PRO A 153 12.14 -11.14 -10.73
C PRO A 153 13.34 -10.96 -9.80
N LEU A 154 14.58 -11.08 -10.29
CA LEU A 154 15.76 -10.89 -9.42
C LEU A 154 15.95 -9.43 -9.01
N LEU A 155 15.84 -8.50 -9.96
CA LEU A 155 16.17 -7.09 -9.78
C LEU A 155 14.99 -6.28 -9.25
N LEU A 156 13.75 -6.64 -9.58
CA LEU A 156 12.57 -5.82 -9.27
C LEU A 156 11.52 -6.60 -8.49
N GLY A 157 11.14 -7.81 -8.94
CA GLY A 157 10.08 -8.60 -8.32
C GLY A 157 10.41 -9.06 -6.90
N GLY A 158 11.52 -9.74 -6.68
CA GLY A 158 11.99 -10.16 -5.37
C GLY A 158 12.23 -8.97 -4.43
N PRO A 159 12.89 -7.90 -4.90
CA PRO A 159 13.00 -6.67 -4.13
C PRO A 159 11.65 -6.04 -3.76
N HIS A 160 10.66 -6.07 -4.64
CA HIS A 160 9.29 -5.65 -4.34
C HIS A 160 8.68 -6.43 -3.16
N ILE A 161 8.84 -7.76 -3.15
CA ILE A 161 8.39 -8.61 -2.03
C ILE A 161 9.13 -8.23 -0.74
N PHE A 162 10.44 -7.99 -0.82
CA PHE A 162 11.22 -7.57 0.34
C PHE A 162 10.76 -6.22 0.90
N PHE A 163 10.47 -5.24 0.04
CA PHE A 163 9.91 -3.96 0.46
C PHE A 163 8.55 -4.14 1.15
N SER A 164 7.69 -5.01 0.62
CA SER A 164 6.45 -5.42 1.28
C SER A 164 6.72 -6.01 2.67
N ALA A 165 7.74 -6.85 2.81
CA ALA A 165 8.17 -7.43 4.08
C ALA A 165 8.65 -6.37 5.09
N THR A 166 9.29 -5.28 4.65
CA THR A 166 9.68 -4.17 5.55
C THR A 166 8.50 -3.49 6.25
N ARG A 167 7.30 -3.60 5.67
CA ARG A 167 6.04 -3.05 6.22
C ARG A 167 5.24 -4.07 7.02
N THR A 168 5.60 -5.35 6.91
CA THR A 168 4.79 -6.46 7.39
C THR A 168 5.64 -7.42 8.24
N LEU A 169 6.27 -8.42 7.64
CA LEU A 169 7.02 -9.48 8.34
C LEU A 169 8.21 -8.96 9.15
N LEU A 170 8.95 -7.99 8.62
CA LEU A 170 10.13 -7.40 9.30
C LEU A 170 9.73 -6.29 10.28
N ASP A 171 8.47 -5.86 10.26
CA ASP A 171 7.94 -4.86 11.18
C ASP A 171 7.41 -5.54 12.47
N ARG A 172 8.08 -5.25 13.59
CA ARG A 172 7.71 -5.81 14.89
C ARG A 172 6.32 -5.37 15.34
N GLU A 173 5.92 -4.12 15.05
CA GLU A 173 4.62 -3.60 15.48
C GLU A 173 3.50 -4.27 14.68
N PHE A 174 3.68 -4.41 13.36
CA PHE A 174 2.74 -5.11 12.49
C PHE A 174 2.50 -6.56 12.96
N ARG A 175 3.58 -7.30 13.25
CA ARG A 175 3.48 -8.68 13.76
C ARG A 175 2.77 -8.79 15.11
N ARG A 176 2.95 -7.81 16.01
CA ARG A 176 2.26 -7.78 17.31
C ARG A 176 0.79 -7.42 17.17
N GLN A 177 0.47 -6.52 16.25
CA GLN A 177 -0.89 -6.06 16.03
C GLN A 177 -1.73 -7.10 15.26
N TYR A 178 -1.11 -7.88 14.37
CA TYR A 178 -1.81 -8.84 13.50
C TYR A 178 -1.20 -10.26 13.56
N PRO A 179 -1.14 -10.90 14.74
CA PRO A 179 -0.50 -12.20 14.88
C PRO A 179 -1.21 -13.30 14.10
N ALA A 180 -2.54 -13.26 14.01
CA ALA A 180 -3.33 -14.22 13.24
C ALA A 180 -3.03 -14.12 11.73
N LEU A 181 -2.85 -12.91 11.20
CA LEU A 181 -2.52 -12.70 9.78
C LEU A 181 -1.19 -13.36 9.44
N ILE A 182 -0.17 -13.16 10.28
CA ILE A 182 1.17 -13.72 10.08
C ILE A 182 1.21 -15.24 10.27
N ARG A 183 0.41 -15.78 11.20
CA ARG A 183 0.43 -17.22 11.53
C ARG A 183 -0.48 -18.05 10.64
N LEU A 184 -1.58 -17.51 10.13
CA LEU A 184 -2.58 -18.31 9.40
C LEU A 184 -2.49 -18.12 7.89
N ILE A 185 -2.37 -16.88 7.40
CA ILE A 185 -2.45 -16.59 5.95
C ILE A 185 -1.33 -17.28 5.16
N PRO A 186 -0.05 -17.27 5.57
CA PRO A 186 1.01 -17.98 4.86
C PRO A 186 0.72 -19.48 4.67
N HIS A 187 0.26 -20.14 5.73
CA HIS A 187 -0.04 -21.57 5.69
C HIS A 187 -1.28 -21.84 4.83
N ALA A 188 -2.34 -21.04 4.98
CA ALA A 188 -3.54 -21.20 4.16
C ALA A 188 -3.25 -21.06 2.67
N ILE A 189 -2.45 -20.05 2.28
CA ILE A 189 -2.06 -19.84 0.88
C ILE A 189 -1.13 -20.94 0.38
N ALA A 190 -0.18 -21.40 1.20
CA ALA A 190 0.70 -22.51 0.83
C ALA A 190 -0.10 -23.80 0.62
N LEU A 191 -1.01 -24.15 1.55
CA LEU A 191 -1.86 -25.34 1.42
C LEU A 191 -2.78 -25.23 0.19
N MET A 192 -3.40 -24.08 -0.04
CA MET A 192 -4.21 -23.84 -1.24
C MET A 192 -3.39 -24.01 -2.52
N SER A 193 -2.17 -23.45 -2.55
CA SER A 193 -1.28 -23.52 -3.72
C SER A 193 -0.85 -24.96 -4.00
N ILE A 194 -0.51 -25.73 -2.95
CA ILE A 194 -0.18 -27.15 -3.08
C ILE A 194 -1.40 -27.95 -3.56
N ALA A 195 -2.56 -27.76 -2.94
CA ALA A 195 -3.78 -28.49 -3.30
C ALA A 195 -4.16 -28.24 -4.77
N LEU A 196 -4.19 -26.97 -5.20
CA LEU A 196 -4.52 -26.62 -6.58
C LEU A 196 -3.46 -27.06 -7.57
N ALA A 197 -2.16 -26.99 -7.23
CA ALA A 197 -1.12 -27.51 -8.12
C ALA A 197 -1.28 -29.01 -8.39
N LEU A 198 -1.80 -29.78 -7.41
CA LEU A 198 -2.04 -31.22 -7.55
C LEU A 198 -3.39 -31.55 -8.21
N SER A 199 -4.43 -30.73 -8.01
CA SER A 199 -5.79 -31.01 -8.50
C SER A 199 -6.17 -30.27 -9.79
N ASP A 200 -5.82 -28.99 -9.90
CA ASP A 200 -6.18 -28.10 -11.02
C ASP A 200 -5.13 -26.98 -11.18
N PRO A 201 -3.99 -27.26 -11.84
CA PRO A 201 -2.91 -26.30 -12.02
C PRO A 201 -3.32 -25.11 -12.91
N ASN A 202 -4.34 -25.26 -13.77
CA ASN A 202 -4.87 -24.17 -14.58
C ASN A 202 -5.60 -23.14 -13.70
N LEU A 203 -6.42 -23.60 -12.76
CA LEU A 203 -7.06 -22.72 -11.78
C LEU A 203 -6.04 -21.99 -10.92
N LEU A 204 -4.97 -22.67 -10.48
CA LEU A 204 -3.88 -22.02 -9.74
C LEU A 204 -3.26 -20.88 -10.57
N MET A 205 -3.00 -21.10 -11.86
CA MET A 205 -2.41 -20.06 -12.72
C MET A 205 -3.35 -18.89 -12.93
N ASN A 206 -4.64 -19.16 -13.10
CA ASN A 206 -5.63 -18.10 -13.18
C ASN A 206 -5.63 -17.24 -11.92
N ILE A 207 -5.62 -17.85 -10.73
CA ILE A 207 -5.53 -17.12 -9.46
C ILE A 207 -4.26 -16.26 -9.42
N VAL A 208 -3.12 -16.78 -9.84
CA VAL A 208 -1.85 -16.04 -9.88
C VAL A 208 -1.93 -14.83 -10.81
N PHE A 209 -2.39 -15.01 -12.05
CA PHE A 209 -2.47 -13.91 -13.03
C PHE A 209 -3.47 -12.85 -12.62
N PHE A 210 -4.69 -13.23 -12.21
CA PHE A 210 -5.68 -12.28 -11.72
C PHE A 210 -5.21 -11.59 -10.45
N SER A 211 -4.57 -12.31 -9.52
CA SER A 211 -4.03 -11.68 -8.31
C SER A 211 -2.91 -10.70 -8.63
N ALA A 212 -2.02 -10.98 -9.59
CA ALA A 212 -0.95 -10.06 -9.98
C ALA A 212 -1.50 -8.78 -10.64
N LEU A 213 -2.53 -8.92 -11.49
CA LEU A 213 -3.23 -7.78 -12.07
C LEU A 213 -3.90 -6.94 -10.97
N LEU A 214 -4.76 -7.55 -10.15
CA LEU A 214 -5.47 -6.83 -9.09
C LEU A 214 -4.50 -6.19 -8.08
N HIS A 215 -3.40 -6.86 -7.78
CA HIS A 215 -2.37 -6.35 -6.86
C HIS A 215 -1.82 -5.00 -7.32
N GLY A 216 -1.31 -4.89 -8.55
CA GLY A 216 -0.81 -3.60 -9.04
C GLY A 216 -1.92 -2.57 -9.28
N LEU A 217 -3.14 -2.99 -9.66
CA LEU A 217 -4.28 -2.06 -9.75
C LEU A 217 -4.66 -1.46 -8.39
N THR A 218 -4.60 -2.25 -7.31
CA THR A 218 -4.81 -1.71 -5.96
C THR A 218 -3.74 -0.68 -5.63
N GLN A 219 -2.45 -0.97 -5.91
CA GLN A 219 -1.34 -0.03 -5.68
C GLN A 219 -1.52 1.31 -6.41
N LEU A 220 -1.96 1.28 -7.68
CA LEU A 220 -2.32 2.48 -8.43
C LEU A 220 -3.49 3.23 -7.79
N GLY A 221 -4.51 2.51 -7.34
CA GLY A 221 -5.61 3.05 -6.53
C GLY A 221 -5.11 3.75 -5.25
N HIS A 222 -4.09 3.21 -4.60
CA HIS A 222 -3.50 3.85 -3.42
C HIS A 222 -2.70 5.11 -3.74
N LEU A 223 -1.90 5.09 -4.80
CA LEU A 223 -1.16 6.27 -5.26
C LEU A 223 -2.12 7.41 -5.61
N VAL A 224 -3.20 7.13 -6.36
CA VAL A 224 -4.15 8.18 -6.74
C VAL A 224 -4.85 8.78 -5.50
N VAL A 225 -5.25 7.94 -4.54
CA VAL A 225 -5.84 8.42 -3.27
C VAL A 225 -4.82 9.25 -2.48
N ARG A 226 -3.54 8.84 -2.46
CA ARG A 226 -2.49 9.59 -1.75
C ARG A 226 -2.27 10.97 -2.36
N TYR A 227 -2.18 11.06 -3.68
CA TYR A 227 -2.05 12.35 -4.38
C TYR A 227 -3.25 13.27 -4.15
N ARG A 228 -4.46 12.71 -4.01
CA ARG A 228 -5.66 13.47 -3.62
C ARG A 228 -5.55 14.02 -2.20
N LEU A 229 -5.23 13.16 -1.23
CA LEU A 229 -5.13 13.56 0.18
C LEU A 229 -4.03 14.61 0.40
N ASN A 230 -2.87 14.44 -0.24
CA ASN A 230 -1.76 15.39 -0.18
C ASN A 230 -2.12 16.77 -0.76
N ALA A 231 -3.02 16.81 -1.74
CA ALA A 231 -3.57 18.05 -2.30
C ALA A 231 -4.75 18.62 -1.49
N GLY A 232 -5.13 18.02 -0.36
CA GLY A 232 -6.26 18.45 0.45
C GLY A 232 -7.65 18.06 -0.13
N GLU A 233 -7.71 17.10 -1.05
CA GLU A 233 -8.98 16.65 -1.65
C GLU A 233 -9.64 15.53 -0.82
N HIS A 234 -10.75 15.85 -0.14
CA HIS A 234 -11.41 14.92 0.80
C HIS A 234 -12.76 14.35 0.30
N GLY A 235 -13.24 14.76 -0.89
CA GLY A 235 -14.55 14.37 -1.40
C GLY A 235 -14.67 12.91 -1.84
N ARG A 236 -15.68 12.18 -1.33
CA ARG A 236 -15.94 10.76 -1.66
C ARG A 236 -16.19 10.52 -3.14
N THR A 237 -17.05 11.31 -3.76
CA THR A 237 -17.37 11.19 -5.19
C THR A 237 -16.11 11.31 -6.04
N GLY A 238 -15.23 12.25 -5.69
CA GLY A 238 -13.98 12.43 -6.40
C GLY A 238 -13.05 11.24 -6.26
N THR A 239 -12.97 10.67 -5.06
CA THR A 239 -12.17 9.47 -4.81
C THR A 239 -12.69 8.27 -5.59
N VAL A 240 -14.01 8.08 -5.64
CA VAL A 240 -14.61 6.98 -6.43
C VAL A 240 -14.28 7.13 -7.91
N ILE A 241 -14.46 8.32 -8.48
CA ILE A 241 -14.16 8.57 -9.91
C ILE A 241 -12.69 8.30 -10.22
N ASP A 242 -11.77 8.83 -9.41
CA ASP A 242 -10.34 8.71 -9.67
C ASP A 242 -9.86 7.24 -9.51
N VAL A 243 -10.37 6.51 -8.50
CA VAL A 243 -10.08 5.08 -8.30
C VAL A 243 -10.68 4.23 -9.42
N LEU A 244 -11.93 4.44 -9.81
CA LEU A 244 -12.56 3.70 -10.91
C LEU A 244 -11.82 3.94 -12.22
N THR A 245 -11.35 5.17 -12.49
CA THR A 245 -10.61 5.50 -13.71
C THR A 245 -9.29 4.75 -13.78
N ILE A 246 -8.50 4.75 -12.70
CA ILE A 246 -7.18 4.12 -12.67
C ILE A 246 -7.24 2.58 -12.58
N THR A 247 -8.40 2.00 -12.26
CA THR A 247 -8.59 0.55 -12.11
C THR A 247 -9.37 -0.08 -13.27
N LEU A 248 -10.52 0.47 -13.64
CA LEU A 248 -11.37 -0.08 -14.70
C LEU A 248 -10.78 0.14 -16.10
N GLY A 249 -10.04 1.23 -16.31
CA GLY A 249 -9.37 1.49 -17.59
C GLY A 249 -8.40 0.36 -17.97
N PRO A 250 -7.37 0.08 -17.13
CA PRO A 250 -6.48 -1.05 -17.35
C PRO A 250 -7.18 -2.41 -17.43
N LEU A 251 -8.17 -2.65 -16.57
CA LEU A 251 -8.93 -3.91 -16.56
C LEU A 251 -9.68 -4.13 -17.88
N PHE A 252 -10.29 -3.08 -18.43
CA PHE A 252 -10.90 -3.11 -19.77
C PHE A 252 -9.85 -3.38 -20.85
N ILE A 253 -8.73 -2.65 -20.86
CA ILE A 253 -7.67 -2.78 -21.89
C ILE A 253 -7.16 -4.24 -21.93
N VAL A 254 -6.85 -4.83 -20.78
CA VAL A 254 -6.38 -6.22 -20.70
C VAL A 254 -7.46 -7.20 -21.17
N SER A 255 -8.68 -7.09 -20.62
CA SER A 255 -9.77 -8.02 -20.93
C SER A 255 -10.21 -7.95 -22.39
N TYR A 256 -10.27 -6.75 -22.95
CA TYR A 256 -10.58 -6.51 -24.35
C TYR A 256 -9.51 -7.11 -25.26
N SER A 257 -8.23 -6.88 -24.94
CA SER A 257 -7.11 -7.40 -25.74
C SER A 257 -7.11 -8.92 -25.75
N LEU A 258 -7.23 -9.57 -24.59
CA LEU A 258 -7.28 -11.03 -24.46
C LEU A 258 -8.45 -11.67 -25.23
N HIS A 259 -9.49 -10.92 -25.56
CA HIS A 259 -10.61 -11.43 -26.35
C HIS A 259 -10.45 -11.24 -27.86
N HIS A 260 -9.77 -10.18 -28.30
CA HIS A 260 -9.69 -9.80 -29.71
C HIS A 260 -8.34 -10.12 -30.37
N ARG A 261 -7.37 -10.58 -29.58
CA ARG A 261 -6.01 -10.85 -30.06
C ARG A 261 -5.51 -12.20 -29.57
N VAL A 262 -4.54 -12.73 -30.31
CA VAL A 262 -3.87 -13.99 -29.99
C VAL A 262 -2.58 -13.66 -29.26
N PHE A 263 -2.41 -14.24 -28.07
CA PHE A 263 -1.23 -14.05 -27.26
C PHE A 263 -0.42 -15.34 -27.14
N THR A 264 0.87 -15.20 -26.83
CA THR A 264 1.76 -16.30 -26.49
C THR A 264 2.25 -16.16 -25.05
N LEU A 265 2.30 -17.26 -24.30
CA LEU A 265 2.83 -17.31 -22.94
C LEU A 265 3.67 -18.57 -22.81
N SER A 266 4.94 -18.41 -22.44
CA SER A 266 5.89 -19.53 -22.30
C SER A 266 5.97 -20.42 -23.56
N GLY A 267 5.80 -19.80 -24.74
CA GLY A 267 5.82 -20.49 -26.04
C GLY A 267 4.47 -21.08 -26.48
N GLU A 268 3.48 -21.12 -25.59
CA GLU A 268 2.14 -21.64 -25.88
C GLU A 268 1.18 -20.54 -26.31
N THR A 269 0.28 -20.85 -27.24
CA THR A 269 -0.72 -19.88 -27.71
C THR A 269 -1.94 -19.85 -26.78
N ILE A 270 -2.24 -18.69 -26.22
CA ILE A 270 -3.46 -18.45 -25.45
C ILE A 270 -4.59 -18.11 -26.41
N THR A 271 -5.56 -19.03 -26.53
CA THR A 271 -6.69 -18.92 -27.47
C THR A 271 -8.03 -18.63 -26.80
N ARG A 272 -8.10 -18.61 -25.47
CA ARG A 272 -9.36 -18.40 -24.72
C ARG A 272 -9.21 -17.34 -23.64
N SER A 273 -10.01 -16.29 -23.74
CA SER A 273 -10.29 -15.40 -22.61
C SER A 273 -11.31 -16.06 -21.68
N LEU A 274 -11.04 -16.04 -20.38
CA LEU A 274 -11.96 -16.55 -19.36
C LEU A 274 -13.07 -15.53 -19.02
N THR A 275 -12.92 -14.28 -19.44
CA THR A 275 -13.88 -13.21 -19.17
C THR A 275 -14.96 -13.22 -20.25
N PRO A 276 -16.25 -13.45 -19.90
CA PRO A 276 -17.34 -13.41 -20.87
C PRO A 276 -17.42 -12.05 -21.57
N LEU A 277 -17.72 -12.05 -22.88
CA LEU A 277 -17.72 -10.83 -23.69
C LEU A 277 -18.66 -9.74 -23.16
N TRP A 278 -19.84 -10.12 -22.65
CA TRP A 278 -20.77 -9.16 -22.03
C TRP A 278 -20.15 -8.42 -20.84
N LEU A 279 -19.31 -9.11 -20.05
CA LEU A 279 -18.62 -8.53 -18.91
C LEU A 279 -17.50 -7.59 -19.36
N VAL A 280 -16.79 -7.92 -20.44
CA VAL A 280 -15.79 -7.03 -21.06
C VAL A 280 -16.43 -5.70 -21.47
N TYR A 281 -17.58 -5.73 -22.15
CA TYR A 281 -18.29 -4.51 -22.54
C TYR A 281 -18.86 -3.74 -21.34
N LEU A 282 -19.36 -4.44 -20.31
CA LEU A 282 -19.81 -3.80 -19.07
C LEU A 282 -18.68 -3.04 -18.38
N ILE A 283 -17.50 -3.66 -18.25
CA ILE A 283 -16.30 -3.01 -17.70
C ILE A 283 -15.90 -1.83 -18.58
N GLY A 284 -15.95 -1.97 -19.91
CA GLY A 284 -15.64 -0.90 -20.86
C GLY A 284 -16.57 0.32 -20.72
N MET A 285 -17.88 0.10 -20.62
CA MET A 285 -18.85 1.19 -20.40
C MET A 285 -18.60 1.90 -19.06
N ALA A 286 -18.35 1.14 -17.99
CA ALA A 286 -18.03 1.70 -16.69
C ALA A 286 -16.69 2.48 -16.70
N ALA A 287 -15.67 1.96 -17.38
CA ALA A 287 -14.39 2.62 -17.57
C ALA A 287 -14.53 3.94 -18.36
N ALA A 288 -15.30 3.93 -19.44
CA ALA A 288 -15.57 5.12 -20.24
C ALA A 288 -16.32 6.20 -19.44
N GLY A 289 -17.33 5.80 -18.66
CA GLY A 289 -18.05 6.71 -17.77
C GLY A 289 -17.16 7.32 -16.69
N ALA A 290 -16.30 6.50 -16.05
CA ALA A 290 -15.33 6.98 -15.06
C ALA A 290 -14.31 7.94 -15.69
N ALA A 291 -13.77 7.61 -16.86
CA ALA A 291 -12.82 8.44 -17.58
C ALA A 291 -13.45 9.78 -18.01
N LEU A 292 -14.68 9.78 -18.52
CA LEU A 292 -15.40 11.01 -18.86
C LEU A 292 -15.62 11.89 -17.63
N ALA A 293 -16.06 11.29 -16.52
CA ALA A 293 -16.24 12.01 -15.26
C ALA A 293 -14.91 12.59 -14.72
N PHE A 294 -13.81 11.84 -14.87
CA PHE A 294 -12.46 12.30 -14.52
C PHE A 294 -12.03 13.49 -15.37
N VAL A 295 -12.19 13.41 -16.71
CA VAL A 295 -11.85 14.50 -17.65
C VAL A 295 -12.68 15.75 -17.38
N VAL A 296 -14.01 15.63 -17.26
CA VAL A 296 -14.90 16.77 -17.01
C VAL A 296 -14.53 17.46 -15.69
N ARG A 297 -14.26 16.70 -14.62
CA ARG A 297 -13.81 17.27 -13.34
C ARG A 297 -12.42 17.89 -13.45
N GLY A 298 -11.51 17.27 -14.20
CA GLY A 298 -10.18 17.78 -14.46
C GLY A 298 -10.21 19.12 -15.18
N LEU A 299 -11.01 19.25 -16.24
CA LEU A 299 -11.19 20.50 -16.99
C LEU A 299 -11.78 21.61 -16.13
N ARG A 300 -12.78 21.30 -15.29
CA ARG A 300 -13.34 22.28 -14.33
C ARG A 300 -12.30 22.73 -13.30
N ALA A 301 -11.52 21.79 -12.76
CA ALA A 301 -10.45 22.10 -11.82
C ALA A 301 -9.33 22.92 -12.47
N TYR A 302 -8.98 22.63 -13.72
CA TYR A 302 -8.01 23.40 -14.50
C TYR A 302 -8.48 24.84 -14.72
N ALA A 303 -9.74 25.02 -15.17
CA ALA A 303 -10.34 26.34 -15.33
C ALA A 303 -10.37 27.15 -14.03
N ALA A 304 -10.48 26.48 -12.88
CA ALA A 304 -10.46 27.08 -11.55
C ALA A 304 -9.05 27.26 -10.95
N GLY A 305 -7.97 26.88 -11.64
CA GLY A 305 -6.61 26.93 -11.10
C GLY A 305 -6.34 25.94 -9.96
N GLN A 306 -7.15 24.89 -9.84
CA GLN A 306 -7.14 23.90 -8.74
C GLN A 306 -6.82 22.47 -9.24
N LEU A 307 -6.24 22.34 -10.44
CA LEU A 307 -5.87 21.03 -10.97
C LEU A 307 -4.81 20.39 -10.08
N ASN A 308 -5.01 19.12 -9.69
CA ASN A 308 -4.01 18.35 -8.99
C ASN A 308 -3.05 17.70 -10.02
N PRO A 309 -1.81 18.19 -10.17
CA PRO A 309 -0.89 17.72 -11.19
C PRO A 309 -0.43 16.28 -10.97
N ALA A 310 -0.27 15.85 -9.72
CA ALA A 310 0.29 14.53 -9.39
C ALA A 310 -0.66 13.40 -9.79
N LYS A 311 -1.92 13.47 -9.37
CA LYS A 311 -2.93 12.46 -9.74
C LYS A 311 -3.23 12.48 -11.25
N THR A 312 -3.20 13.67 -11.87
CA THR A 312 -3.49 13.82 -13.30
C THR A 312 -2.39 13.20 -14.13
N LEU A 313 -1.13 13.46 -13.78
CA LEU A 313 0.03 12.83 -14.41
C LEU A 313 -0.02 11.32 -14.28
N LEU A 314 -0.35 10.78 -13.10
CA LEU A 314 -0.48 9.34 -12.89
C LEU A 314 -1.50 8.72 -13.85
N VAL A 315 -2.71 9.28 -13.97
CA VAL A 315 -3.76 8.75 -14.86
C VAL A 315 -3.36 8.86 -16.33
N VAL A 316 -2.86 10.02 -16.75
CA VAL A 316 -2.50 10.31 -18.15
C VAL A 316 -1.33 9.45 -18.63
N VAL A 317 -0.39 9.09 -17.75
CA VAL A 317 0.70 8.17 -18.10
C VAL A 317 0.24 6.72 -18.07
N THR A 318 -0.54 6.34 -17.05
CA THR A 318 -0.92 4.94 -16.83
C THR A 318 -1.76 4.38 -17.98
N LEU A 319 -2.82 5.07 -18.41
CA LEU A 319 -3.75 4.52 -19.40
C LEU A 319 -3.08 4.24 -20.77
N PRO A 320 -2.27 5.16 -21.35
CA PRO A 320 -1.52 4.87 -22.56
C PRO A 320 -0.47 3.77 -22.39
N THR A 321 0.23 3.71 -21.24
CA THR A 321 1.21 2.65 -20.99
C THR A 321 0.56 1.26 -21.02
N TRP A 322 -0.66 1.11 -20.49
CA TRP A 322 -1.41 -0.15 -20.60
C TRP A 322 -1.77 -0.52 -22.05
N TRP A 323 -2.11 0.45 -22.90
CA TRP A 323 -2.34 0.19 -24.32
C TRP A 323 -1.07 -0.30 -25.02
N VAL A 324 0.07 0.34 -24.76
CA VAL A 324 1.36 -0.08 -25.33
C VAL A 324 1.75 -1.47 -24.81
N LEU A 325 1.53 -1.74 -23.53
CA LEU A 325 1.81 -3.02 -22.91
C LEU A 325 1.02 -4.16 -23.57
N MET A 326 -0.28 -3.94 -23.80
CA MET A 326 -1.15 -4.91 -24.48
C MET A 326 -0.99 -4.89 -26.00
N ALA A 327 -0.19 -3.98 -26.57
CA ALA A 327 0.19 -4.00 -27.99
C ALA A 327 1.13 -5.16 -28.35
N VAL A 328 1.76 -5.80 -27.35
CA VAL A 328 2.73 -6.89 -27.53
C VAL A 328 2.05 -8.24 -27.37
N ASP A 329 2.09 -9.09 -28.40
CA ASP A 329 1.43 -10.42 -28.37
C ASP A 329 2.18 -11.47 -27.51
N ASN A 330 3.35 -11.13 -26.97
CA ASN A 330 4.09 -12.00 -26.05
C ASN A 330 3.81 -11.60 -24.59
N LEU A 331 3.03 -12.44 -23.90
CA LEU A 331 2.63 -12.20 -22.51
C LEU A 331 3.76 -12.38 -21.51
N ASP A 332 4.84 -13.13 -21.81
CA ASP A 332 6.01 -13.14 -20.93
C ASP A 332 6.61 -11.72 -20.87
N VAL A 333 6.79 -11.08 -22.02
CA VAL A 333 7.31 -9.70 -22.12
C VAL A 333 6.35 -8.70 -21.49
N THR A 334 5.05 -8.77 -21.81
CA THR A 334 4.01 -7.92 -21.21
C THR A 334 3.98 -8.08 -19.69
N PHE A 335 4.01 -9.32 -19.18
CA PHE A 335 3.96 -9.59 -17.75
C PHE A 335 5.21 -9.09 -17.04
N GLN A 336 6.41 -9.34 -17.57
CA GLN A 336 7.65 -8.83 -16.98
C GLN A 336 7.77 -7.31 -17.06
N SER A 337 7.29 -6.69 -18.15
CA SER A 337 7.27 -5.23 -18.27
C SER A 337 6.34 -4.60 -17.23
N TYR A 338 5.14 -5.16 -17.06
CA TYR A 338 4.21 -4.75 -16.01
C TYR A 338 4.78 -4.97 -14.60
N ASN A 339 5.44 -6.11 -14.36
CA ASN A 339 6.09 -6.39 -13.09
C ASN A 339 7.17 -5.37 -12.76
N ALA A 340 8.03 -5.06 -13.73
CA ALA A 340 9.04 -4.03 -13.58
C ALA A 340 8.42 -2.66 -13.24
N TRP A 341 7.37 -2.28 -13.97
CA TRP A 341 6.70 -1.00 -13.84
C TRP A 341 6.09 -0.78 -12.46
N HIS A 342 5.20 -1.68 -12.02
CA HIS A 342 4.52 -1.50 -10.74
C HIS A 342 5.47 -1.71 -9.54
N SER A 343 6.44 -2.63 -9.66
CA SER A 343 7.41 -2.90 -8.60
C SER A 343 8.20 -1.64 -8.24
N LEU A 344 8.65 -0.89 -9.24
CA LEU A 344 9.37 0.37 -9.01
C LEU A 344 8.52 1.39 -8.27
N GLN A 345 7.26 1.56 -8.69
CA GLN A 345 6.31 2.48 -8.07
C GLN A 345 6.06 2.13 -6.61
N TYR A 346 5.82 0.84 -6.33
CA TYR A 346 5.56 0.37 -4.98
C TYR A 346 6.78 0.43 -4.06
N MET A 347 7.96 0.02 -4.55
CA MET A 347 9.20 0.10 -3.77
C MET A 347 9.49 1.55 -3.35
N ALA A 348 9.35 2.49 -4.29
CA ALA A 348 9.52 3.91 -4.02
C ALA A 348 8.52 4.42 -2.96
N LEU A 349 7.23 4.09 -3.12
CA LEU A 349 6.19 4.44 -2.15
C LEU A 349 6.48 3.86 -0.76
N THR A 350 6.84 2.59 -0.69
CA THR A 350 7.08 1.88 0.57
C THR A 350 8.30 2.42 1.30
N TRP A 351 9.36 2.75 0.57
CA TRP A 351 10.51 3.46 1.13
C TRP A 351 10.12 4.83 1.67
N ALA A 352 9.37 5.63 0.91
CA ALA A 352 8.92 6.94 1.36
C ALA A 352 8.07 6.85 2.65
N VAL A 353 7.19 5.85 2.74
CA VAL A 353 6.39 5.60 3.95
C VAL A 353 7.25 5.22 5.14
N ASN A 354 8.21 4.30 4.99
CA ASN A 354 9.07 3.90 6.10
C ASN A 354 10.03 5.02 6.53
N ALA A 355 10.57 5.80 5.59
CA ALA A 355 11.37 7.00 5.90
C ALA A 355 10.56 8.00 6.73
N SER A 356 9.32 8.26 6.33
CA SER A 356 8.42 9.17 7.04
C SER A 356 8.03 8.64 8.45
N ARG A 357 7.81 7.33 8.58
CA ARG A 357 7.59 6.69 9.91
C ARG A 357 8.81 6.77 10.82
N LEU A 358 10.01 6.70 10.25
CA LEU A 358 11.26 6.86 10.99
C LEU A 358 11.39 8.31 11.49
N GLU A 359 11.15 9.30 10.63
CA GLU A 359 11.18 10.73 10.99
C GLU A 359 10.20 11.06 12.13
N ARG A 360 9.02 10.42 12.15
CA ARG A 360 8.02 10.57 13.22
C ARG A 360 8.27 9.72 14.47
N GLY A 361 9.36 8.95 14.53
CA GLY A 361 9.65 8.06 15.66
C GLY A 361 8.65 6.90 15.83
N GLN A 362 7.87 6.58 14.79
CA GLN A 362 6.83 5.54 14.82
C GLN A 362 7.38 4.14 14.53
N LEU A 363 8.66 4.03 14.18
CA LEU A 363 9.26 2.80 13.67
C LEU A 363 10.06 2.10 14.77
N ARG A 364 9.43 1.10 15.41
CA ARG A 364 9.97 0.38 16.59
C ARG A 364 10.83 -0.85 16.26
N SER A 365 10.95 -1.23 14.99
CA SER A 365 11.78 -2.36 14.54
C SER A 365 13.20 -1.87 14.24
N PRO A 366 14.24 -2.28 15.00
CA PRO A 366 15.61 -1.78 14.78
C PRO A 366 16.14 -2.08 13.37
N LEU A 367 15.80 -3.26 12.84
CA LEU A 367 16.18 -3.66 11.49
C LEU A 367 15.57 -2.72 10.45
N VAL A 368 14.24 -2.54 10.47
CA VAL A 368 13.56 -1.69 9.51
C VAL A 368 13.96 -0.23 9.69
N ALA A 369 14.22 0.23 10.92
CA ALA A 369 14.72 1.57 11.21
C ALA A 369 16.08 1.80 10.54
N ARG A 370 16.99 0.83 10.60
CA ARG A 370 18.29 0.89 9.93
C ARG A 370 18.14 0.94 8.41
N LEU A 371 17.24 0.14 7.85
CA LEU A 371 17.00 0.09 6.40
C LEU A 371 16.32 1.37 5.87
N ALA A 372 15.53 2.05 6.70
CA ALA A 372 14.79 3.26 6.33
C ALA A 372 15.60 4.56 6.48
N GLN A 373 16.83 4.51 7.00
CA GLN A 373 17.65 5.71 7.21
C GLN A 373 17.92 6.48 5.90
N PRO A 374 17.98 7.82 5.95
CA PRO A 374 18.51 8.61 4.84
C PRO A 374 19.89 8.11 4.43
N GLY A 375 20.14 7.96 3.13
CA GLY A 375 21.40 7.44 2.60
C GLY A 375 21.51 5.90 2.57
N HIS A 376 20.66 5.15 3.29
CA HIS A 376 20.73 3.69 3.33
C HIS A 376 19.93 2.97 2.22
N LEU A 377 19.48 3.68 1.18
CA LEU A 377 18.74 3.07 0.08
C LEU A 377 19.52 1.92 -0.58
N HIS A 378 20.83 2.06 -0.72
CA HIS A 378 21.72 1.01 -1.25
C HIS A 378 21.79 -0.21 -0.33
N VAL A 379 21.75 -0.03 1.00
CA VAL A 379 21.70 -1.14 1.97
C VAL A 379 20.35 -1.85 1.91
N LEU A 380 19.26 -1.08 1.84
CA LEU A 380 17.91 -1.60 1.67
C LEU A 380 17.78 -2.42 0.39
N TYR A 381 18.18 -1.86 -0.74
CA TYR A 381 18.09 -2.53 -2.03
C TYR A 381 19.07 -3.72 -2.14
N GLY A 382 20.29 -3.59 -1.61
CA GLY A 382 21.24 -4.71 -1.54
C GLY A 382 20.72 -5.89 -0.70
N SER A 383 20.03 -5.60 0.42
CA SER A 383 19.35 -6.63 1.22
C SER A 383 18.20 -7.28 0.45
N ALA A 384 17.47 -6.48 -0.33
CA ALA A 384 16.37 -6.93 -1.17
C ALA A 384 16.85 -7.84 -2.32
N LEU A 385 17.99 -7.51 -2.94
CA LEU A 385 18.65 -8.33 -3.95
C LEU A 385 19.17 -9.65 -3.35
N LEU A 386 19.79 -9.60 -2.16
CA LEU A 386 20.25 -10.82 -1.48
C LEU A 386 19.07 -11.74 -1.14
N PHE A 387 17.95 -11.16 -0.69
CA PHE A 387 16.71 -11.90 -0.47
C PHE A 387 16.20 -12.56 -1.76
N ALA A 388 16.13 -11.81 -2.86
CA ALA A 388 15.69 -12.33 -4.16
C ALA A 388 16.61 -13.45 -4.67
N LEU A 389 17.93 -13.28 -4.56
CA LEU A 389 18.92 -14.28 -4.91
C LEU A 389 18.77 -15.54 -4.05
N THR A 390 18.57 -15.38 -2.74
CA THR A 390 18.39 -16.51 -1.81
C THR A 390 17.14 -17.32 -2.16
N ILE A 391 16.02 -16.64 -2.45
CA ILE A 391 14.80 -17.32 -2.91
C ILE A 391 15.05 -18.02 -4.25
N GLY A 392 15.71 -17.36 -5.20
CA GLY A 392 16.03 -17.94 -6.49
C GLY A 392 16.89 -19.21 -6.37
N LEU A 393 17.95 -19.17 -5.57
CA LEU A 393 18.81 -20.32 -5.30
C LEU A 393 18.06 -21.44 -4.57
N LEU A 394 17.16 -21.12 -3.63
CA LEU A 394 16.32 -22.10 -2.97
C LEU A 394 15.38 -22.80 -3.97
N VAL A 395 14.73 -22.03 -4.84
CA VAL A 395 13.87 -22.54 -5.91
C VAL A 395 14.67 -23.44 -6.86
N LEU A 396 15.88 -23.05 -7.26
CA LEU A 396 16.76 -23.86 -8.12
C LEU A 396 17.24 -25.15 -7.44
N ALA A 397 17.66 -25.07 -6.17
CA ALA A 397 18.10 -26.24 -5.41
C ALA A 397 16.97 -27.27 -5.26
N LEU A 398 15.75 -26.80 -4.99
CA LEU A 398 14.57 -27.66 -4.89
C LEU A 398 14.12 -28.18 -6.26
N SER A 399 14.36 -27.43 -7.35
CA SER A 399 14.14 -27.90 -8.72
C SER A 399 15.03 -29.09 -9.08
N GLY A 400 16.32 -29.01 -8.77
CA GLY A 400 17.26 -30.11 -9.00
C GLY A 400 16.94 -31.39 -8.22
N PHE A 401 16.23 -31.27 -7.09
CA PHE A 401 15.80 -32.43 -6.29
C PHE A 401 14.47 -33.05 -6.78
N ALA A 402 13.67 -32.29 -7.54
CA ALA A 402 12.29 -32.65 -7.91
C ALA A 402 12.13 -33.07 -9.38
N SER A 403 13.21 -33.30 -10.12
CA SER A 403 13.19 -33.61 -11.57
C SER A 403 12.36 -34.85 -11.94
N ASP A 404 12.11 -35.76 -10.99
CA ASP A 404 11.34 -36.99 -11.20
C ASP A 404 9.83 -36.85 -10.91
N LEU A 405 9.36 -35.69 -10.43
CA LEU A 405 7.94 -35.45 -10.09
C LEU A 405 7.19 -34.83 -11.29
N THR A 406 6.61 -35.71 -12.09
CA THR A 406 6.07 -35.49 -13.45
C THR A 406 4.86 -34.57 -13.62
N ARG A 407 4.28 -33.96 -12.57
CA ARG A 407 2.97 -33.26 -12.68
C ARG A 407 2.96 -31.75 -12.44
N ALA A 408 3.83 -31.23 -11.59
CA ALA A 408 4.06 -29.79 -11.42
C ALA A 408 5.38 -29.61 -10.66
N PRO A 409 6.29 -28.75 -11.13
CA PRO A 409 7.55 -28.59 -10.43
C PRO A 409 7.31 -27.92 -9.06
N TRP A 410 7.60 -28.62 -7.96
CA TRP A 410 7.37 -28.12 -6.60
C TRP A 410 8.01 -26.75 -6.31
N TYR A 411 9.11 -26.43 -7.00
CA TYR A 411 9.76 -25.13 -6.93
C TYR A 411 8.84 -23.98 -7.34
N PHE A 412 7.94 -24.23 -8.30
CA PHE A 412 6.98 -23.26 -8.81
C PHE A 412 5.90 -22.95 -7.77
N ILE A 413 5.46 -23.98 -7.02
CA ILE A 413 4.48 -23.84 -5.93
C ILE A 413 5.02 -22.94 -4.82
N ILE A 414 6.31 -23.07 -4.48
CA ILE A 414 6.94 -22.23 -3.45
C ILE A 414 7.00 -20.78 -3.90
N ALA A 415 7.47 -20.53 -5.12
CA ALA A 415 7.52 -19.18 -5.69
C ALA A 415 6.12 -18.53 -5.73
N ILE A 416 5.10 -19.29 -6.18
CA ILE A 416 3.70 -18.85 -6.19
C ILE A 416 3.18 -18.58 -4.79
N SER A 417 3.49 -19.44 -3.83
CA SER A 417 3.04 -19.25 -2.44
C SER A 417 3.60 -17.95 -1.89
N ILE A 418 4.90 -17.71 -2.03
CA ILE A 418 5.54 -16.46 -1.60
C ILE A 418 4.89 -15.26 -2.29
N LEU A 419 4.65 -15.35 -3.61
CA LEU A 419 3.98 -14.32 -4.41
C LEU A 419 2.58 -13.98 -3.86
N LEU A 420 1.74 -14.99 -3.67
CA LEU A 420 0.36 -14.81 -3.20
C LEU A 420 0.31 -14.35 -1.74
N ILE A 421 1.26 -14.77 -0.90
CA ILE A 421 1.36 -14.32 0.49
C ILE A 421 1.63 -12.81 0.55
N HIS A 422 2.56 -12.29 -0.28
CA HIS A 422 2.78 -10.85 -0.29
C HIS A 422 1.57 -10.10 -0.83
N HIS A 423 0.86 -10.62 -1.83
CA HIS A 423 -0.37 -9.99 -2.33
C HIS A 423 -1.37 -9.83 -1.18
N ALA A 424 -1.58 -10.89 -0.40
CA ALA A 424 -2.49 -10.87 0.75
C ALA A 424 -2.08 -9.83 1.81
N PHE A 425 -0.79 -9.71 2.12
CA PHE A 425 -0.31 -8.71 3.07
C PHE A 425 -0.43 -7.28 2.53
N ASP A 426 -0.14 -7.07 1.26
CA ASP A 426 -0.28 -5.76 0.62
C ASP A 426 -1.75 -5.33 0.59
N TYR A 427 -2.67 -6.19 0.15
CA TYR A 427 -4.11 -5.93 0.24
C TYR A 427 -4.54 -5.55 1.66
N PHE A 428 -4.02 -6.26 2.67
CA PHE A 428 -4.33 -5.97 4.06
C PHE A 428 -3.85 -4.59 4.50
N LEU A 429 -2.62 -4.20 4.14
CA LEU A 429 -2.11 -2.85 4.39
C LEU A 429 -3.09 -1.85 3.77
N PHE A 430 -3.33 -2.01 2.49
CA PHE A 430 -4.08 -1.12 1.64
C PHE A 430 -5.53 -0.86 2.07
N LEU A 431 -6.21 -1.86 2.64
CA LEU A 431 -7.57 -1.69 3.17
C LEU A 431 -7.64 -0.91 4.49
N ARG A 432 -6.51 -0.69 5.18
CA ARG A 432 -6.47 -0.10 6.54
C ARG A 432 -5.90 1.32 6.54
N ARG A 433 -6.77 2.33 6.73
CA ARG A 433 -6.39 3.77 6.80
C ARG A 433 -5.20 4.08 7.74
N ARG A 434 -5.08 3.38 8.88
CA ARG A 434 -4.06 3.65 9.92
C ARG A 434 -2.62 3.41 9.46
N HIS A 435 -2.39 2.52 8.50
CA HIS A 435 -1.03 2.18 8.06
C HIS A 435 -0.46 3.20 7.06
N PHE A 436 -1.23 4.23 6.69
CA PHE A 436 -0.93 5.11 5.56
C PHE A 436 -0.83 6.60 5.90
N ALA A 437 -0.79 6.98 7.19
CA ALA A 437 -0.44 8.34 7.55
C ALA A 437 1.05 8.61 7.22
N LEU A 438 1.32 9.62 6.37
CA LEU A 438 2.61 10.32 6.31
C LEU A 438 2.42 11.60 7.11
#